data_AF-F0YXV9-F1
#
_entry.id   AF-F0YXV9-F1
#
_cell.length_a   1.000
_cell.length_b   1.000
_cell.length_c   1.000
_cell.angle_alpha   90.00
_cell.angle_beta   90.00
_cell.angle_gamma   90.00
#
_symmetry.space_group_name_H-M   'P 1'
#
loop_
_entity.id
_entity.type
_entity.pdbx_description
1 polymer ?
#
loop_
_entity_poly.entity_id
_entity_poly.type
_entity_poly.pdbx_seq_one_letter_code
_entity_poly.pdbx_strand_id
1 'polypeptide(L)' 'MIPHKQLSLADIFIDCQNKFDNDKYAFLETLSQTIDLDEIVPVSFITHFHAVTG' A
#
# COMPACT_ATOMS: atom_id res chain seq x y z
N MET A 1 -11.34 -4.87 -30.23
CA MET A 1 -11.12 -3.83 -29.21
C MET A 1 -11.56 -4.42 -27.89
N ILE A 2 -10.65 -4.64 -26.93
CA ILE A 2 -11.02 -5.18 -25.61
C ILE A 2 -11.53 -3.99 -24.80
N PRO A 3 -12.76 -4.02 -24.27
CA PRO A 3 -13.23 -2.93 -23.43
C PRO A 3 -12.44 -2.98 -22.12
N HIS A 4 -11.52 -2.04 -21.94
CA HIS A 4 -10.91 -1.83 -20.64
C HIS A 4 -12.00 -1.31 -19.71
N LYS A 5 -12.47 -2.16 -18.79
CA LYS A 5 -13.36 -1.73 -17.72
C LYS A 5 -12.57 -0.77 -16.85
N GLN A 6 -12.81 0.52 -17.02
CA GLN A 6 -12.24 1.54 -16.16
C GLN A 6 -12.89 1.37 -14.79
N LEU A 7 -12.09 0.98 -13.80
CA LEU A 7 -12.57 0.82 -12.42
C LEU A 7 -12.76 2.21 -11.81
N SER A 8 -13.85 2.38 -11.07
CA SER A 8 -14.00 3.57 -10.23
C SER A 8 -13.07 3.47 -9.02
N LEU A 9 -12.79 4.60 -8.37
CA LEU A 9 -12.05 4.60 -7.10
C LEU A 9 -12.74 3.74 -6.04
N ALA A 10 -14.09 3.69 -6.03
CA ALA A 10 -14.85 2.86 -5.11
C ALA A 10 -14.61 1.37 -5.38
N ASP A 11 -14.58 0.94 -6.65
CA ASP A 11 -14.29 -0.45 -7.02
C ASP A 11 -12.88 -0.86 -6.58
N ILE A 12 -11.89 0.02 -6.80
CA ILE A 12 -10.50 -0.20 -6.38
C ILE A 12 -10.42 -0.30 -4.85
N PHE A 13 -11.10 0.59 -4.14
CA PHE A 13 -11.13 0.58 -2.68
C PHE A 13 -11.76 -0.71 -2.13
N ILE A 14 -12.88 -1.16 -2.70
CA ILE A 14 -13.55 -2.41 -2.30
C ILE A 14 -12.64 -3.61 -2.53
N ASP A 15 -11.96 -3.69 -3.66
CA ASP A 15 -11.01 -4.78 -3.95
C ASP A 15 -9.84 -4.79 -2.95
N CYS A 16 -9.29 -3.61 -2.65
CA CYS A 16 -8.23 -3.45 -1.66
C CYS A 16 -8.69 -3.84 -0.25
N GLN A 17 -9.89 -3.42 0.16
CA GLN A 17 -10.49 -3.77 1.45
C GLN A 17 -10.70 -5.27 1.58
N ASN A 18 -11.22 -5.92 0.54
CA ASN A 18 -11.43 -7.36 0.53
C ASN A 18 -10.10 -8.13 0.67
N LYS A 19 -9.05 -7.70 -0.02
CA LYS A 19 -7.70 -8.27 0.14
C LYS A 19 -7.18 -8.07 1.56
N PHE A 20 -7.34 -6.88 2.13
CA PHE A 20 -6.95 -6.62 3.51
C PHE A 20 -7.62 -7.57 4.51
N ASP A 21 -8.92 -7.83 4.34
CA ASP A 21 -9.71 -8.65 5.26
C ASP A 21 -9.42 -10.15 5.09
N ASN A 22 -9.26 -10.62 3.85
CA ASN A 22 -9.27 -12.05 3.53
C ASN A 22 -7.94 -12.62 3.03
N ASP A 23 -7.03 -11.80 2.49
CA ASP A 23 -5.74 -12.22 1.95
C ASP A 23 -4.63 -11.20 2.24
N LYS A 24 -4.11 -11.29 3.46
CA LYS A 24 -3.06 -10.41 3.96
C LYS A 24 -1.79 -10.45 3.12
N TYR A 25 -1.45 -11.58 2.50
CA TYR A 25 -0.25 -11.68 1.66
C TYR A 25 -0.44 -10.90 0.35
N ALA A 26 -1.58 -11.09 -0.33
CA ALA A 26 -1.90 -10.32 -1.53
C ALA A 26 -2.00 -8.82 -1.25
N PHE A 27 -2.51 -8.44 -0.07
CA PHE A 27 -2.53 -7.05 0.37
C PHE A 27 -1.11 -6.48 0.56
N LEU A 28 -0.22 -7.20 1.26
CA LEU A 28 1.17 -6.77 1.47
C LEU A 28 1.97 -6.66 0.16
N GLU A 29 1.75 -7.58 -0.79
CA GLU A 29 2.34 -7.51 -2.12
C GLU A 29 1.83 -6.30 -2.90
N THR A 30 0.52 -6.02 -2.82
CA THR A 30 -0.06 -4.83 -3.45
C THR A 30 0.58 -3.56 -2.89
N LEU A 31 0.71 -3.46 -1.56
CA LEU A 31 1.35 -2.32 -0.90
C LEU A 31 2.81 -2.14 -1.33
N SER A 32 3.61 -3.21 -1.37
CA SER A 32 5.03 -3.11 -1.73
C SER A 32 5.26 -2.69 -3.18
N GLN A 33 4.30 -2.97 -4.07
CA GLN A 33 4.37 -2.59 -5.49
C GLN A 33 3.84 -1.18 -5.78
N THR A 34 2.94 -0.65 -4.94
CA THR A 34 2.23 0.61 -5.22
C THR A 34 2.62 1.75 -4.30
N ILE A 35 3.26 1.47 -3.17
CA ILE A 35 3.65 2.47 -2.19
C ILE A 35 5.17 2.49 -2.06
N ASP A 36 5.78 3.63 -2.41
CA ASP A 36 7.16 3.92 -2.06
C ASP A 36 7.20 4.49 -0.64
N LEU A 37 7.72 3.71 0.30
CA LEU A 37 7.82 4.13 1.69
C LEU A 37 8.84 5.26 1.89
N ASP A 38 9.86 5.38 1.04
CA ASP A 38 10.85 6.45 1.16
C ASP A 38 10.28 7.82 0.75
N GLU A 39 9.25 7.83 -0.11
CA GLU A 39 8.53 9.06 -0.47
C GLU A 39 7.49 9.49 0.58
N ILE A 40 6.88 8.53 1.27
CA ILE A 40 5.77 8.80 2.20
C ILE A 40 6.25 8.99 3.64
N VAL A 41 7.27 8.23 4.06
CA VAL A 41 7.74 8.25 5.44
C VAL A 41 8.72 9.42 5.61
N PRO A 42 8.44 10.38 6.51
CA PRO A 42 9.36 11.48 6.74
C PRO A 42 10.72 10.98 7.23
N VAL A 43 11.80 11.56 6.70
CA VAL A 43 13.17 11.23 7.11
C VAL A 43 13.37 11.36 8.62
N SER A 44 12.69 12.32 9.27
CA SER A 44 12.72 12.48 10.73
C SER A 44 12.18 11.26 11.48
N PHE A 45 11.13 10.62 10.96
CA PHE A 45 10.57 9.40 11.53
C PHE A 45 11.54 8.23 11.38
N ILE A 46 12.12 8.04 10.20
CA ILE A 46 13.12 6.98 9.95
C ILE A 46 14.34 7.18 10.86
N THR A 47 14.84 8.41 10.96
CA THR A 47 15.98 8.76 11.81
C THR A 47 15.69 8.44 13.28
N HIS A 48 14.50 8.78 13.76
CA HIS A 48 14.09 8.49 15.13
C HIS A 48 13.89 7.00 15.39
N PHE A 49 13.31 6.26 14.43
CA PHE A 49 13.05 4.83 14.53
C PHE A 49 14.33 3.99 14.56
N HIS A 50 15.32 4.37 13.75
CA HIS A 50 16.62 3.68 13.68
C HIS A 50 17.67 4.24 14.65
N ALA A 51 17.41 5.39 15.28
CA ALA A 51 18.24 5.85 16.38
C ALA A 51 18.18 4.77 17.46
N VAL A 52 19.31 4.10 17.69
CA VAL A 52 19.50 3.23 18.84
C VAL A 52 19.18 4.09 20.04
N THR A 53 18.02 3.91 20.65
CA THR A 53 17.77 4.39 21.99
C THR A 53 18.77 3.63 22.86
N GLY A 54 19.92 4.28 23.09
CA GLY A 54 20.93 3.83 24.04
C GLY A 54 20.35 3.80 25.44
#